data_AF-A0A554KIH8-F1
#
_entry.id   AF-A0A554KIH8-F1
#
_cell.length_a   1.000
_cell.length_b   1.000
_cell.length_c   1.000
_cell.angle_alpha   90.00
_cell.angle_beta   90.00
_cell.angle_gamma   90.00
#
_symmetry.space_group_name_H-M   'P 1'
#
loop_
_entity.id
_entity.type
_entity.pdbx_description
1 polymer ?
#
loop_
_entity_poly.entity_id
_entity_poly.type
_entity_poly.pdbx_seq_one_letter_code
_entity_poly.pdbx_strand_id
1 'polypeptide(L)'
;MSRSMTKDERRWRYALATLATAYGLLCILPNILQRLDLVFPFAGIEMLGGDQEVYYAARVREVLDGNMMVGNVYNSDKSLPYAQPPLPEWLMGGVGLVLGLDVGATLLVGKWLFGTLLFLTMGGFLASLSRRPWWSLAATASVLCAWFLFASPSALWDALRGAPLSSEFLRFARLTNPQVSLTLFFASLWGMVVWMTNRRLMALLLTGVLTGASFYAYPYTWSYLLTTGGVLTLLACIRRDWRLARGLVAIGVIAAIVATPYGIHQSIVVNHPAYAGLLERFGLVHTRAPIWGVWLTALLAIGCFAPKRIGRQWILVTALAWAGAIVMNQQLLTGVTIVPHHYHWYFIHPLAVAFVILWAGPLAQERIRHHLPHRTRGLLTAIILLMCFAWGVKLQVDSYRAQREQWGEAQRAAGVLAFLDSPALREQTVYVQDELQELTSVFSRANTLYANNITIGCLCSQEWLRDILFFELWLQGLTPADAEKRFATDLRGLLSARVHAIYYRESAGGYDRLPDTEVQERIREYRDYVALPLAAKRALHPMDAILLPVGSQRTPALRAMMQGGVLVYEDDVYRLWRLPPVHGRS
;
A
#
# COMPACT_ATOMS: atom_id res chain seq x y z
N MET A 1 -28.13 8.40 -33.12
CA MET A 1 -27.11 8.24 -34.19
C MET A 1 -25.74 8.03 -33.55
N SER A 2 -25.16 6.82 -33.59
CA SER A 2 -23.79 6.60 -33.12
C SER A 2 -22.80 7.10 -34.19
N ARG A 3 -22.03 8.15 -33.89
CA ARG A 3 -20.92 8.59 -34.75
C ARG A 3 -19.97 7.40 -34.92
N SER A 4 -19.71 6.97 -36.15
CA SER A 4 -18.74 5.92 -36.41
C SER A 4 -17.36 6.35 -35.90
N MET A 5 -16.71 5.48 -35.14
CA MET A 5 -15.37 5.75 -34.63
C MET A 5 -14.40 5.93 -35.80
N THR A 6 -13.55 6.95 -35.69
CA THR A 6 -12.45 7.14 -36.64
C THR A 6 -11.44 5.99 -36.53
N LYS A 7 -10.67 5.76 -37.60
CA LYS A 7 -9.61 4.72 -37.62
C LYS A 7 -8.58 4.96 -36.51
N ASP A 8 -8.25 6.21 -36.23
CA ASP A 8 -7.25 6.56 -35.20
C ASP A 8 -7.78 6.37 -33.78
N GLU A 9 -9.04 6.69 -33.51
CA GLU A 9 -9.68 6.36 -32.22
C GLU A 9 -9.66 4.86 -31.96
N ARG A 10 -9.93 4.05 -33.00
CA ARG A 10 -9.88 2.59 -32.89
C ARG A 10 -8.47 2.08 -32.58
N ARG A 11 -7.46 2.57 -33.31
CA ARG A 11 -6.04 2.24 -33.07
C ARG A 11 -5.60 2.60 -31.66
N TRP A 12 -5.98 3.78 -31.17
CA TRP A 12 -5.67 4.20 -29.81
C TRP A 12 -6.31 3.29 -28.77
N ARG A 13 -7.58 2.90 -28.93
CA ARG A 13 -8.23 1.99 -27.97
C ARG A 13 -7.55 0.63 -27.89
N TYR A 14 -7.14 0.08 -29.04
CA TYR A 14 -6.34 -1.15 -29.05
C TYR A 14 -4.99 -0.94 -28.38
N ALA A 15 -4.27 0.14 -28.69
CA ALA A 15 -3.00 0.45 -28.04
C ALA A 15 -3.16 0.61 -26.53
N LEU A 16 -4.21 1.29 -26.06
CA LEU A 16 -4.52 1.45 -24.64
C LEU A 16 -4.75 0.09 -23.97
N ALA A 17 -5.58 -0.77 -24.56
CA ALA A 17 -5.86 -2.10 -24.01
C ALA A 17 -4.59 -2.97 -23.99
N THR A 18 -3.84 -3.02 -25.09
CA THR A 18 -2.59 -3.79 -25.19
C THR A 18 -1.55 -3.33 -24.17
N LEU A 19 -1.31 -2.02 -24.07
CA LEU A 19 -0.34 -1.48 -23.11
C LEU A 19 -0.79 -1.65 -21.66
N ALA A 20 -2.10 -1.57 -21.39
CA ALA A 20 -2.64 -1.84 -20.07
C ALA A 20 -2.41 -3.30 -19.66
N THR A 21 -2.72 -4.27 -20.54
CA THR A 21 -2.44 -5.68 -20.30
C THR A 21 -0.93 -5.93 -20.14
N ALA A 22 -0.10 -5.29 -20.97
CA ALA A 22 1.36 -5.38 -20.86
C ALA A 22 1.86 -4.84 -19.51
N TYR A 23 1.26 -3.76 -18.99
CA TYR A 23 1.59 -3.22 -17.68
C TYR A 23 1.13 -4.15 -16.55
N GLY A 24 -0.06 -4.75 -16.66
CA GLY A 24 -0.51 -5.80 -15.73
C GLY A 24 0.46 -6.98 -15.68
N LEU A 25 0.94 -7.45 -16.85
CA LEU A 25 1.95 -8.50 -16.94
C LEU A 25 3.29 -8.05 -16.32
N LEU A 26 3.67 -6.80 -16.52
CA LEU A 26 4.86 -6.22 -15.90
C LEU A 26 4.77 -6.17 -14.37
N CYS A 27 3.58 -5.98 -13.80
CA CYS A 27 3.36 -6.02 -12.35
C CYS A 27 3.63 -7.40 -11.75
N ILE A 28 3.38 -8.48 -12.49
CA ILE A 28 3.63 -9.87 -12.06
C ILE A 28 4.91 -10.49 -12.63
N LEU A 29 5.68 -9.74 -13.43
CA LEU A 29 6.93 -10.22 -14.02
C LEU A 29 7.89 -10.81 -12.97
N PRO A 30 8.10 -10.19 -11.79
CA PRO A 30 8.98 -10.78 -10.78
C PRO A 30 8.52 -12.16 -10.29
N ASN A 31 7.22 -12.40 -10.14
CA ASN A 31 6.66 -13.70 -9.77
C ASN A 31 6.79 -14.73 -10.90
N ILE A 32 6.69 -14.30 -12.17
CA ILE A 32 6.97 -15.16 -13.32
C ILE A 32 8.44 -15.60 -13.29
N LEU A 33 9.38 -14.67 -13.04
CA LEU A 33 10.80 -14.99 -12.94
C LEU A 33 11.09 -15.95 -11.78
N GLN A 34 10.47 -15.75 -10.62
CA GLN A 34 10.56 -16.65 -9.46
C GLN A 34 10.12 -18.08 -9.82
N ARG A 35 9.00 -18.24 -10.53
CA ARG A 35 8.49 -19.55 -10.97
C ARG A 35 9.35 -20.23 -12.02
N LEU A 36 10.18 -19.47 -12.74
CA LEU A 36 11.12 -19.99 -13.73
C LEU A 36 12.53 -20.20 -13.16
N ASP A 37 12.74 -19.93 -11.87
CA ASP A 37 14.05 -20.07 -11.26
C ASP A 37 14.42 -21.54 -11.06
N LEU A 38 15.57 -21.93 -11.60
CA LEU A 38 16.08 -23.29 -11.52
C LEU A 38 16.94 -23.54 -10.27
N VAL A 39 17.44 -22.49 -9.61
CA VAL A 39 18.27 -22.62 -8.39
C VAL A 39 17.38 -22.72 -7.16
N PHE A 40 16.30 -21.93 -7.12
CA PHE A 40 15.31 -21.98 -6.06
C PHE A 40 13.95 -22.37 -6.65
N PRO A 41 13.67 -23.68 -6.82
CA PRO A 41 12.41 -24.13 -7.37
C PRO A 41 11.22 -23.58 -6.59
N PHE A 42 10.22 -23.09 -7.30
CA PHE A 42 9.02 -22.54 -6.68
C PHE A 42 8.23 -23.61 -5.93
N ALA A 43 7.94 -23.36 -4.66
CA ALA A 43 7.27 -24.27 -3.74
C ALA A 43 5.94 -23.71 -3.20
N GLY A 44 5.41 -22.62 -3.77
CA GLY A 44 4.09 -22.08 -3.42
C GLY A 44 4.11 -20.78 -2.62
N ILE A 45 5.29 -20.23 -2.31
CA ILE A 45 5.42 -18.94 -1.61
C ILE A 45 5.69 -17.84 -2.65
N GLU A 46 4.67 -17.03 -2.91
CA GLU A 46 4.79 -15.90 -3.83
C GLU A 46 5.70 -14.80 -3.26
N MET A 47 6.52 -14.21 -4.13
CA MET A 47 7.33 -13.06 -3.77
C MET A 47 6.48 -11.81 -3.52
N LEU A 48 6.70 -11.17 -2.35
CA LEU A 48 6.00 -9.98 -1.86
C LEU A 48 7.01 -8.90 -1.43
N GLY A 49 7.81 -8.38 -2.36
CA GLY A 49 8.94 -7.54 -1.99
C GLY A 49 8.69 -6.02 -2.02
N GLY A 50 7.43 -5.58 -2.08
CA GLY A 50 7.08 -4.19 -1.82
C GLY A 50 6.83 -3.92 -0.33
N ASP A 51 7.09 -2.68 0.12
CA ASP A 51 6.83 -2.26 1.50
C ASP A 51 5.37 -2.54 1.92
N GLN A 52 5.17 -3.26 3.02
CA GLN A 52 3.87 -3.70 3.55
C GLN A 52 3.08 -4.69 2.67
N GLU A 53 3.66 -5.26 1.60
CA GLU A 53 2.90 -6.21 0.76
C GLU A 53 2.47 -7.47 1.51
N VAL A 54 3.28 -7.96 2.45
CA VAL A 54 2.94 -9.13 3.27
C VAL A 54 1.73 -8.85 4.16
N TYR A 55 1.65 -7.66 4.76
CA TYR A 55 0.48 -7.23 5.53
C TYR A 55 -0.80 -7.19 4.67
N TYR A 56 -0.73 -6.62 3.47
CA TYR A 56 -1.87 -6.59 2.56
C TYR A 56 -2.27 -7.99 2.09
N ALA A 57 -1.30 -8.87 1.83
CA ALA A 57 -1.56 -10.25 1.46
C ALA A 57 -2.27 -11.03 2.59
N ALA A 58 -1.89 -10.80 3.85
CA ALA A 58 -2.55 -11.41 5.00
C ALA A 58 -4.01 -10.94 5.11
N ARG A 59 -4.28 -9.64 4.89
CA ARG A 59 -5.65 -9.12 4.82
C ARG A 59 -6.46 -9.72 3.66
N VAL A 60 -5.85 -9.95 2.49
CA VAL A 60 -6.50 -10.67 1.37
C VAL A 60 -6.81 -12.11 1.78
N ARG A 61 -5.90 -12.79 2.49
CA ARG A 61 -6.12 -14.14 3.01
C ARG A 61 -7.33 -14.21 3.94
N GLU A 62 -7.45 -13.27 4.88
CA GLU A 62 -8.62 -13.20 5.77
C GLU A 62 -9.94 -13.11 4.99
N VAL A 63 -9.98 -12.34 3.89
CA VAL A 63 -11.17 -12.27 3.02
C VAL A 63 -11.47 -13.62 2.37
N LEU A 64 -10.44 -14.35 1.90
CA LEU A 64 -10.61 -15.69 1.33
C LEU A 64 -11.09 -16.70 2.37
N ASP A 65 -10.72 -16.52 3.64
CA ASP A 65 -11.15 -17.36 4.75
C ASP A 65 -12.52 -16.94 5.33
N GLY A 66 -13.15 -15.89 4.79
CA GLY A 66 -14.48 -15.43 5.17
C GLY A 66 -14.50 -14.30 6.22
N ASN A 67 -13.34 -13.87 6.69
CA ASN A 67 -13.18 -12.81 7.69
C ASN A 67 -13.16 -11.42 7.04
N MET A 68 -14.34 -10.94 6.64
CA MET A 68 -14.49 -9.66 5.93
C MET A 68 -14.09 -8.43 6.76
N MET A 69 -14.04 -8.51 8.10
CA MET A 69 -13.74 -7.35 8.93
C MET A 69 -12.27 -6.91 8.81
N VAL A 70 -11.33 -7.83 8.60
CA VAL A 70 -9.87 -7.58 8.45
C VAL A 70 -9.28 -6.57 9.46
N GLY A 71 -9.83 -6.51 10.67
CA GLY A 71 -9.34 -5.62 11.74
C GLY A 71 -8.15 -6.17 12.50
N ASN A 72 -7.98 -7.50 12.51
CA ASN A 72 -6.77 -8.18 12.93
C ASN A 72 -6.53 -9.37 12.00
N VAL A 73 -5.33 -9.45 11.41
CA VAL A 73 -4.96 -10.49 10.44
C VAL A 73 -3.98 -11.51 11.01
N TYR A 74 -3.58 -11.34 12.26
CA TYR A 74 -2.51 -12.12 12.88
C TYR A 74 -3.07 -12.99 13.99
N ASN A 75 -3.76 -12.39 14.97
CA ASN A 75 -4.25 -13.14 16.12
C ASN A 75 -5.63 -13.79 15.86
N SER A 76 -6.09 -14.59 16.82
CA SER A 76 -7.39 -15.27 16.75
C SER A 76 -8.61 -14.36 16.94
N ASP A 77 -8.45 -13.14 17.47
CA ASP A 77 -9.54 -12.19 17.61
C ASP A 77 -9.75 -11.40 16.32
N LYS A 78 -10.52 -12.00 15.40
CA LYS A 78 -10.89 -11.41 14.11
C LYS A 78 -12.03 -10.39 14.21
N SER A 79 -12.57 -10.15 15.42
CA SER A 79 -13.77 -9.33 15.63
C SER A 79 -13.50 -7.82 15.69
N LEU A 80 -12.22 -7.43 15.84
CA LEU A 80 -11.83 -6.02 15.92
C LEU A 80 -12.28 -5.24 14.68
N PRO A 81 -12.76 -3.99 14.85
CA PRO A 81 -13.11 -3.17 13.69
C PRO A 81 -11.85 -2.78 12.91
N TYR A 82 -11.96 -2.70 11.58
CA TYR A 82 -10.82 -2.27 10.77
C TYR A 82 -10.45 -0.81 11.04
N ALA A 83 -9.18 -0.58 11.35
CA ALA A 83 -8.57 0.75 11.36
C ALA A 83 -8.27 1.22 9.93
N GLN A 84 -7.74 0.33 9.11
CA GLN A 84 -7.40 0.60 7.71
C GLN A 84 -8.56 0.21 6.78
N PRO A 85 -8.98 1.09 5.85
CA PRO A 85 -10.08 0.79 4.95
C PRO A 85 -9.84 -0.49 4.11
N PRO A 86 -10.80 -1.43 4.03
CA PRO A 86 -10.56 -2.80 3.55
C PRO A 86 -10.99 -3.10 2.10
N LEU A 87 -11.54 -2.11 1.37
CA LEU A 87 -12.05 -2.33 0.02
C LEU A 87 -11.01 -2.92 -0.95
N PRO A 88 -9.72 -2.52 -0.93
CA PRO A 88 -8.73 -3.10 -1.83
C PRO A 88 -8.59 -4.60 -1.63
N GLU A 89 -8.60 -5.05 -0.37
CA GLU A 89 -8.50 -6.46 -0.02
C GLU A 89 -9.79 -7.20 -0.31
N TRP A 90 -10.96 -6.60 -0.06
CA TRP A 90 -12.26 -7.17 -0.43
C TRP A 90 -12.37 -7.42 -1.93
N LEU A 91 -11.90 -6.47 -2.75
CA LEU A 91 -11.93 -6.61 -4.21
C LEU A 91 -10.95 -7.68 -4.69
N MET A 92 -9.74 -7.74 -4.13
CA MET A 92 -8.76 -8.76 -4.49
C MET A 92 -9.17 -10.16 -4.01
N GLY A 93 -9.51 -10.32 -2.73
CA GLY A 93 -10.00 -11.58 -2.17
C GLY A 93 -11.31 -12.04 -2.82
N GLY A 94 -12.21 -11.11 -3.15
CA GLY A 94 -13.44 -11.40 -3.88
C GLY A 94 -13.18 -12.01 -5.27
N VAL A 95 -12.15 -11.55 -5.99
CA VAL A 95 -11.72 -12.19 -7.25
C VAL A 95 -11.28 -13.65 -7.00
N GLY A 96 -10.52 -13.88 -5.93
CA GLY A 96 -10.09 -15.23 -5.55
C GLY A 96 -11.26 -16.14 -5.20
N LEU A 97 -12.22 -15.66 -4.40
CA LEU A 97 -13.45 -16.40 -4.04
C LEU A 97 -14.29 -16.77 -5.27
N VAL A 98 -14.50 -15.81 -6.19
CA VAL A 98 -15.31 -16.02 -7.40
C VAL A 98 -14.66 -17.03 -8.35
N LEU A 99 -13.33 -17.03 -8.43
CA LEU A 99 -12.56 -17.91 -9.33
C LEU A 99 -12.11 -19.22 -8.67
N GLY A 100 -12.34 -19.41 -7.37
CA GLY A 100 -11.89 -20.58 -6.62
C GLY A 100 -10.36 -20.70 -6.53
N LEU A 101 -9.66 -19.56 -6.41
CA LEU A 101 -8.20 -19.50 -6.37
C LEU A 101 -7.65 -19.63 -4.95
N ASP A 102 -6.48 -20.23 -4.81
CA ASP A 102 -5.69 -20.10 -3.58
C ASP A 102 -5.16 -18.68 -3.39
N VAL A 103 -4.55 -18.42 -2.23
CA VAL A 103 -4.02 -17.08 -1.90
C VAL A 103 -2.94 -16.64 -2.90
N GLY A 104 -1.99 -17.49 -3.27
CA GLY A 104 -0.91 -17.13 -4.19
C GLY A 104 -1.46 -16.74 -5.57
N ALA A 105 -2.33 -17.56 -6.14
CA ALA A 105 -2.99 -17.29 -7.42
C ALA A 105 -3.88 -16.03 -7.34
N THR A 106 -4.58 -15.81 -6.23
CA THR A 106 -5.38 -14.60 -5.99
C THR A 106 -4.52 -13.34 -6.03
N LEU A 107 -3.36 -13.35 -5.36
CA LEU A 107 -2.43 -12.22 -5.35
C LEU A 107 -1.89 -11.91 -6.74
N LEU A 108 -1.54 -12.93 -7.54
CA LEU A 108 -1.05 -12.75 -8.91
C LEU A 108 -2.13 -12.19 -9.84
N VAL A 109 -3.31 -12.81 -9.85
CA VAL A 109 -4.43 -12.36 -10.69
C VAL A 109 -4.86 -10.96 -10.26
N GLY A 110 -4.89 -10.67 -8.96
CA GLY A 110 -5.16 -9.34 -8.41
C GLY A 110 -4.16 -8.30 -8.90
N LYS A 111 -2.84 -8.53 -8.75
CA LYS A 111 -1.79 -7.63 -9.23
C LYS A 111 -1.90 -7.36 -10.73
N TRP A 112 -2.14 -8.40 -11.54
CA TRP A 112 -2.32 -8.27 -12.99
C TRP A 112 -3.57 -7.46 -13.35
N LEU A 113 -4.71 -7.79 -12.73
CA LEU A 113 -6.01 -7.17 -13.02
C LEU A 113 -6.02 -5.69 -12.61
N PHE A 114 -5.66 -5.38 -11.37
CA PHE A 114 -5.69 -4.01 -10.87
C PHE A 114 -4.55 -3.15 -11.45
N GLY A 115 -3.40 -3.74 -11.79
CA GLY A 115 -2.39 -3.07 -12.62
C GLY A 115 -2.96 -2.68 -13.99
N THR A 116 -3.64 -3.60 -14.66
CA THR A 116 -4.31 -3.34 -15.95
C THR A 116 -5.36 -2.22 -15.82
N LEU A 117 -6.23 -2.30 -14.80
CA LEU A 117 -7.28 -1.30 -14.57
C LEU A 117 -6.69 0.08 -14.22
N LEU A 118 -5.59 0.14 -13.48
CA LEU A 118 -4.89 1.40 -13.18
C LEU A 118 -4.40 2.07 -14.46
N PHE A 119 -3.75 1.32 -15.35
CA PHE A 119 -3.28 1.86 -16.63
C PHE A 119 -4.45 2.34 -17.50
N LEU A 120 -5.54 1.56 -17.57
CA LEU A 120 -6.74 1.93 -18.33
C LEU A 120 -7.39 3.21 -17.82
N THR A 121 -7.58 3.32 -16.50
CA THR A 121 -8.27 4.46 -15.89
C THR A 121 -7.43 5.73 -15.95
N MET A 122 -6.12 5.64 -15.70
CA MET A 122 -5.19 6.76 -15.84
C MET A 122 -5.08 7.22 -17.29
N GLY A 123 -4.87 6.29 -18.23
CA GLY A 123 -4.79 6.59 -19.67
C GLY A 123 -6.10 7.17 -20.21
N GLY A 124 -7.25 6.63 -19.79
CA GLY A 124 -8.58 7.13 -20.12
C GLY A 124 -8.85 8.53 -19.59
N PHE A 125 -8.47 8.80 -18.33
CA PHE A 125 -8.53 10.13 -17.72
C PHE A 125 -7.71 11.14 -18.52
N LEU A 126 -6.41 10.88 -18.72
CA LEU A 126 -5.50 11.80 -19.39
C LEU A 126 -5.91 12.05 -20.85
N ALA A 127 -6.37 11.01 -21.56
CA ALA A 127 -6.84 11.14 -22.95
C ALA A 127 -8.12 11.99 -23.03
N SER A 128 -9.05 11.80 -22.08
CA SER A 128 -10.30 12.58 -22.03
C SER A 128 -10.05 14.04 -21.64
N LEU A 129 -9.10 14.27 -20.73
CA LEU A 129 -8.72 15.59 -20.26
C LEU A 129 -8.05 16.40 -21.38
N SER A 130 -7.09 15.79 -22.06
CA SER A 130 -6.19 16.47 -23.01
C SER A 130 -6.67 16.46 -24.47
N ARG A 131 -7.54 15.51 -24.82
CA ARG A 131 -7.85 15.15 -26.22
C ARG A 131 -6.61 14.77 -27.04
N ARG A 132 -5.56 14.29 -26.38
CA ARG A 132 -4.27 13.87 -26.98
C ARG A 132 -3.98 12.41 -26.62
N PRO A 133 -4.63 11.44 -27.30
CA PRO A 133 -4.61 10.03 -26.93
C PRO A 133 -3.19 9.45 -26.78
N TRP A 134 -2.31 9.71 -27.75
CA TRP A 134 -0.96 9.15 -27.79
C TRP A 134 -0.05 9.71 -26.68
N TRP A 135 -0.07 11.03 -26.46
CA TRP A 135 0.68 11.65 -25.36
C TRP A 135 0.14 11.27 -23.98
N SER A 136 -1.14 10.91 -23.89
CA SER A 136 -1.74 10.38 -22.67
C SER A 136 -1.22 8.97 -22.35
N LEU A 137 -1.03 8.12 -23.37
CA LEU A 137 -0.37 6.82 -23.21
C LEU A 137 1.09 6.98 -22.76
N ALA A 138 1.84 7.90 -23.38
CA ALA A 138 3.21 8.20 -22.98
C ALA A 138 3.28 8.68 -21.52
N ALA A 139 2.45 9.66 -21.13
CA ALA A 139 2.37 10.15 -19.76
C ALA A 139 2.02 9.04 -18.75
N THR A 140 1.06 8.17 -19.10
CA THR A 140 0.67 7.02 -18.26
C THR A 140 1.83 6.04 -18.09
N ALA A 141 2.47 5.63 -19.19
CA ALA A 141 3.61 4.71 -19.14
C ALA A 141 4.82 5.31 -18.41
N SER A 142 5.09 6.60 -18.56
CA SER A 142 6.17 7.26 -17.83
C SER A 142 5.94 7.29 -16.33
N VAL A 143 4.71 7.56 -15.88
CA VAL A 143 4.39 7.50 -14.45
C VAL A 143 4.44 6.07 -13.93
N LEU A 144 3.84 5.11 -14.63
CA LEU A 144 3.65 3.76 -14.12
C LEU A 144 4.89 2.86 -14.26
N CYS A 145 5.70 3.05 -15.31
CA CYS A 145 6.85 2.22 -15.63
C CYS A 145 8.20 2.91 -15.40
N ALA A 146 8.25 4.25 -15.43
CA ALA A 146 9.49 5.02 -15.39
C ALA A 146 9.52 6.08 -14.27
N TRP A 147 8.68 5.92 -13.25
CA TRP A 147 8.58 6.82 -12.10
C TRP A 147 9.93 7.22 -11.51
N PHE A 148 10.83 6.25 -11.34
CA PHE A 148 12.12 6.45 -10.68
C PHE A 148 12.98 7.50 -11.39
N LEU A 149 12.87 7.61 -12.73
CA LEU A 149 13.59 8.63 -13.50
C LEU A 149 13.17 10.06 -13.14
N PHE A 150 12.01 10.21 -12.52
CA PHE A 150 11.45 11.48 -12.07
C PHE A 150 11.44 11.60 -10.54
N ALA A 151 11.98 10.63 -9.79
CA ALA A 151 11.97 10.71 -8.33
C ALA A 151 12.77 11.93 -7.80
N SER A 152 13.87 12.28 -8.48
CA SER A 152 14.68 13.46 -8.19
C SER A 152 15.24 14.07 -9.51
N PRO A 153 15.73 15.33 -9.49
CA PRO A 153 16.42 15.91 -10.63
C PRO A 153 17.66 15.13 -11.08
N SER A 154 18.34 14.42 -10.17
CA SER A 154 19.54 13.62 -10.50
C SER A 154 19.22 12.22 -11.00
N ALA A 155 18.04 11.67 -10.67
CA ALA A 155 17.73 10.26 -10.90
C ALA A 155 17.86 9.83 -12.36
N LEU A 156 17.47 10.68 -13.32
CA LEU A 156 17.68 10.41 -14.75
C LEU A 156 19.17 10.33 -15.11
N TRP A 157 19.99 11.18 -14.52
CA TRP A 157 21.43 11.21 -14.77
C TRP A 157 22.14 10.03 -14.11
N ASP A 158 21.74 9.67 -12.89
CA ASP A 158 22.25 8.51 -12.16
C ASP A 158 21.91 7.22 -12.93
N ALA A 159 20.69 7.12 -13.45
CA ALA A 159 20.26 6.06 -14.37
C ALA A 159 21.13 5.96 -15.62
N LEU A 160 21.43 7.10 -16.29
CA LEU A 160 22.26 7.13 -17.49
C LEU A 160 23.73 6.75 -17.20
N ARG A 161 24.21 6.94 -15.97
CA ARG A 161 25.54 6.50 -15.51
C ARG A 161 25.58 5.03 -15.10
N GLY A 162 24.46 4.32 -15.17
CA GLY A 162 24.37 2.93 -14.74
C GLY A 162 24.48 2.75 -13.22
N ALA A 163 24.17 3.78 -12.42
CA ALA A 163 24.08 3.62 -10.98
C ALA A 163 23.07 2.52 -10.64
N PRO A 164 23.34 1.67 -9.64
CA PRO A 164 22.39 0.67 -9.20
C PRO A 164 21.11 1.39 -8.80
N LEU A 165 20.05 1.05 -9.54
CA LEU A 165 18.71 1.54 -9.26
C LEU A 165 18.22 0.77 -8.04
N SER A 166 17.36 1.42 -7.26
CA SER A 166 16.75 0.84 -6.06
C SER A 166 16.39 -0.64 -6.22
N SER A 167 16.56 -1.43 -5.17
CA SER A 167 16.05 -2.81 -5.07
C SER A 167 14.52 -2.87 -4.93
N GLU A 168 13.84 -1.71 -4.95
CA GLU A 168 12.38 -1.61 -4.96
C GLU A 168 11.80 -1.97 -6.33
N PHE A 169 10.78 -2.83 -6.30
CA PHE A 169 9.89 -3.07 -7.44
C PHE A 169 9.19 -1.78 -7.89
N LEU A 170 8.54 -1.85 -9.06
CA LEU A 170 7.69 -0.75 -9.53
C LEU A 170 6.70 -0.32 -8.43
N ARG A 171 6.78 0.96 -8.03
CA ARG A 171 5.98 1.52 -6.93
C ARG A 171 4.48 1.30 -7.08
N PHE A 172 3.98 1.36 -8.32
CA PHE A 172 2.57 1.15 -8.65
C PHE A 172 2.22 -0.31 -8.98
N ALA A 173 3.19 -1.23 -8.92
CA ALA A 173 2.95 -2.67 -8.95
C ALA A 173 2.61 -3.26 -7.57
N ARG A 174 2.68 -2.43 -6.51
CA ARG A 174 2.42 -2.85 -5.14
C ARG A 174 0.98 -3.32 -4.95
N LEU A 175 0.81 -4.46 -4.29
CA LEU A 175 -0.49 -5.05 -3.94
C LEU A 175 -1.36 -4.04 -3.16
N THR A 176 -2.68 -4.11 -3.41
CA THR A 176 -3.78 -3.28 -2.89
C THR A 176 -3.61 -1.77 -3.06
N ASN A 177 -2.66 -1.16 -2.36
CA ASN A 177 -2.36 0.27 -2.37
C ASN A 177 -0.93 0.50 -2.90
N PRO A 178 -0.72 1.22 -4.01
CA PRO A 178 -1.66 2.18 -4.60
C PRO A 178 -2.50 1.63 -5.76
N GLN A 179 -2.40 0.35 -6.14
CA GLN A 179 -3.06 -0.17 -7.35
C GLN A 179 -4.58 0.07 -7.39
N VAL A 180 -5.31 -0.40 -6.38
CA VAL A 180 -6.77 -0.29 -6.33
C VAL A 180 -7.17 1.16 -6.03
N SER A 181 -6.52 1.78 -5.05
CA SER A 181 -6.87 3.14 -4.62
C SER A 181 -6.63 4.19 -5.70
N LEU A 182 -5.58 4.07 -6.51
CA LEU A 182 -5.37 4.93 -7.67
C LEU A 182 -6.23 4.55 -8.87
N THR A 183 -6.61 3.28 -9.02
CA THR A 183 -7.63 2.90 -10.02
C THR A 183 -8.93 3.65 -9.74
N LEU A 184 -9.39 3.66 -8.48
CA LEU A 184 -10.58 4.41 -8.06
C LEU A 184 -10.39 5.93 -8.22
N PHE A 185 -9.21 6.45 -7.88
CA PHE A 185 -8.85 7.86 -8.06
C PHE A 185 -9.01 8.29 -9.53
N PHE A 186 -8.30 7.63 -10.44
CA PHE A 186 -8.30 8.00 -11.86
C PHE A 186 -9.63 7.66 -12.54
N ALA A 187 -10.33 6.61 -12.13
CA ALA A 187 -11.68 6.34 -12.62
C ALA A 187 -12.67 7.46 -12.22
N SER A 188 -12.59 7.94 -10.98
CA SER A 188 -13.40 9.08 -10.51
C SER A 188 -13.11 10.34 -11.31
N LEU A 189 -11.84 10.69 -11.49
CA LEU A 189 -11.43 11.84 -12.30
C LEU A 189 -11.82 11.69 -13.78
N TRP A 190 -11.71 10.50 -14.34
CA TRP A 190 -12.15 10.22 -15.71
C TRP A 190 -13.65 10.44 -15.86
N GLY A 191 -14.45 9.90 -14.94
CA GLY A 191 -15.89 10.13 -14.91
C GLY A 191 -16.26 11.60 -14.75
N MET A 192 -15.53 12.37 -13.92
CA MET A 192 -15.69 13.81 -13.79
C MET A 192 -15.50 14.52 -15.13
N VAL A 193 -14.42 14.20 -15.87
CA VAL A 193 -14.16 14.79 -17.20
C VAL A 193 -15.26 14.43 -18.19
N VAL A 194 -15.70 13.17 -18.22
CA VAL A 194 -16.78 12.71 -19.12
C VAL A 194 -18.09 13.43 -18.80
N TRP A 195 -18.42 13.59 -17.51
CA TRP A 195 -19.60 14.32 -17.09
C TRP A 195 -19.49 15.81 -17.41
N MET A 196 -18.37 16.47 -17.11
CA MET A 196 -18.16 17.88 -17.44
C MET A 196 -18.31 18.17 -18.93
N THR A 197 -17.93 17.21 -19.78
CA THR A 197 -17.99 17.32 -21.24
C THR A 197 -19.39 17.02 -21.79
N ASN A 198 -20.00 15.91 -21.37
CA ASN A 198 -21.20 15.37 -22.02
C ASN A 198 -22.47 15.44 -21.16
N ARG A 199 -22.35 15.80 -19.87
CA ARG A 199 -23.46 15.89 -18.90
C ARG A 199 -24.30 14.62 -18.77
N ARG A 200 -23.72 13.46 -19.05
CA ARG A 200 -24.39 12.16 -18.93
C ARG A 200 -24.65 11.86 -17.46
N LEU A 201 -25.91 11.55 -17.12
CA LEU A 201 -26.30 11.20 -15.75
C LEU A 201 -25.49 10.01 -15.21
N MET A 202 -25.29 8.97 -16.03
CA MET A 202 -24.50 7.80 -15.62
C MET A 202 -23.07 8.15 -15.21
N ALA A 203 -22.43 9.12 -15.90
CA ALA A 203 -21.09 9.56 -15.51
C ALA A 203 -21.10 10.30 -14.16
N LEU A 204 -22.14 11.10 -13.89
CA LEU A 204 -22.34 11.75 -12.58
C LEU A 204 -22.51 10.71 -11.47
N LEU A 205 -23.41 9.74 -11.68
CA LEU A 205 -23.70 8.69 -10.69
C LEU A 205 -22.45 7.85 -10.40
N LEU A 206 -21.80 7.32 -11.45
CA LEU A 206 -20.60 6.50 -11.29
C LEU A 206 -19.46 7.27 -10.63
N THR A 207 -19.24 8.54 -10.99
CA THR A 207 -18.23 9.36 -10.31
C THR A 207 -18.54 9.54 -8.82
N GLY A 208 -19.80 9.81 -8.46
CA GLY A 208 -20.22 9.91 -7.06
C GLY A 208 -19.98 8.61 -6.30
N VAL A 209 -20.37 7.47 -6.89
CA VAL A 209 -20.16 6.15 -6.30
C VAL A 209 -18.68 5.82 -6.14
N LEU A 210 -17.86 6.02 -7.16
CA LEU A 210 -16.41 5.75 -7.10
C LEU A 210 -15.69 6.66 -6.10
N THR A 211 -16.11 7.93 -6.01
CA THR A 211 -15.59 8.88 -5.00
C THR A 211 -15.98 8.44 -3.60
N GLY A 212 -17.24 8.02 -3.38
CA GLY A 212 -17.69 7.47 -2.11
C GLY A 212 -17.00 6.16 -1.74
N ALA A 213 -16.83 5.25 -2.69
CA ALA A 213 -16.12 3.98 -2.51
C ALA A 213 -14.66 4.19 -2.09
N SER A 214 -14.03 5.31 -2.50
CA SER A 214 -12.65 5.61 -2.12
C SER A 214 -12.45 5.84 -0.61
N PHE A 215 -13.51 6.12 0.16
CA PHE A 215 -13.47 6.12 1.63
C PHE A 215 -13.08 4.76 2.22
N TYR A 216 -13.56 3.69 1.59
CA TYR A 216 -13.23 2.32 1.97
C TYR A 216 -11.89 1.85 1.38
N ALA A 217 -11.22 2.66 0.57
CA ALA A 217 -9.98 2.29 -0.09
C ALA A 217 -8.73 2.87 0.57
N TYR A 218 -8.65 4.19 0.68
CA TYR A 218 -7.44 4.84 1.16
C TYR A 218 -7.69 6.29 1.61
N PRO A 219 -7.27 6.71 2.81
CA PRO A 219 -7.53 8.06 3.33
C PRO A 219 -7.07 9.20 2.43
N TYR A 220 -5.92 9.02 1.79
CA TYR A 220 -5.30 10.02 0.92
C TYR A 220 -6.02 10.13 -0.43
N THR A 221 -6.71 9.07 -0.88
CA THR A 221 -7.47 9.11 -2.14
C THR A 221 -8.74 9.94 -1.99
N TRP A 222 -9.58 9.63 -0.99
CA TRP A 222 -10.87 10.31 -0.86
C TRP A 222 -10.69 11.78 -0.46
N SER A 223 -9.74 12.08 0.41
CA SER A 223 -9.46 13.46 0.84
C SER A 223 -8.98 14.33 -0.33
N TYR A 224 -8.13 13.79 -1.21
CA TYR A 224 -7.70 14.47 -2.43
C TYR A 224 -8.86 14.70 -3.39
N LEU A 225 -9.72 13.69 -3.62
CA LEU A 225 -10.89 13.80 -4.50
C LEU A 225 -11.92 14.82 -3.97
N LEU A 226 -12.24 14.78 -2.68
CA LEU A 226 -13.19 15.73 -2.07
C LEU A 226 -12.65 17.15 -2.10
N THR A 227 -11.38 17.35 -1.79
CA THR A 227 -10.75 18.68 -1.86
C THR A 227 -10.74 19.19 -3.31
N THR A 228 -10.45 18.32 -4.28
CA THR A 228 -10.54 18.66 -5.71
C THR A 228 -11.97 19.06 -6.08
N GLY A 229 -12.98 18.28 -5.67
CA GLY A 229 -14.39 18.58 -5.92
C GLY A 229 -14.85 19.89 -5.27
N GLY A 230 -14.40 20.17 -4.04
CA GLY A 230 -14.68 21.41 -3.31
C GLY A 230 -14.08 22.63 -3.98
N VAL A 231 -12.78 22.60 -4.31
CA VAL A 231 -12.10 23.67 -5.05
C VAL A 231 -12.75 23.88 -6.42
N LEU A 232 -13.04 22.80 -7.14
CA LEU A 232 -13.69 22.88 -8.45
C LEU A 232 -15.10 23.47 -8.37
N THR A 233 -15.85 23.17 -7.31
CA THR A 233 -17.17 23.75 -7.04
C THR A 233 -17.05 25.24 -6.76
N LEU A 234 -16.09 25.65 -5.92
CA LEU A 234 -15.82 27.06 -5.65
C LEU A 234 -15.44 27.83 -6.92
N LEU A 235 -14.53 27.29 -7.74
CA LEU A 235 -14.15 27.89 -9.02
C LEU A 235 -15.35 27.99 -9.98
N ALA A 236 -16.25 26.99 -9.99
CA ALA A 236 -17.48 27.04 -10.78
C ALA A 236 -18.43 28.16 -10.29
N CYS A 237 -18.60 28.32 -8.97
CA CYS A 237 -19.41 29.39 -8.38
C CYS A 237 -18.84 30.78 -8.68
N ILE A 238 -17.52 30.98 -8.56
CA ILE A 238 -16.83 32.24 -8.91
C ILE A 238 -17.08 32.60 -10.38
N ARG A 239 -17.06 31.59 -11.26
CA ARG A 239 -17.35 31.75 -12.69
C ARG A 239 -18.85 31.81 -13.01
N ARG A 240 -19.71 31.79 -11.99
CA ARG A 240 -21.18 31.74 -12.10
C ARG A 240 -21.71 30.58 -12.95
N ASP A 241 -20.96 29.49 -13.01
CA ASP A 241 -21.31 28.26 -13.72
C ASP A 241 -22.12 27.33 -12.80
N TRP A 242 -23.31 27.79 -12.42
CA TRP A 242 -24.19 27.13 -11.45
C TRP A 242 -24.61 25.72 -11.87
N ARG A 243 -24.61 25.44 -13.18
CA ARG A 243 -24.88 24.10 -13.70
C ARG A 243 -23.73 23.14 -13.38
N LEU A 244 -22.48 23.58 -13.52
CA LEU A 244 -21.32 22.81 -13.09
C LEU A 244 -21.30 22.66 -11.56
N ALA A 245 -21.48 23.75 -10.82
CA ALA A 245 -21.48 23.72 -9.36
C ALA A 245 -22.52 22.73 -8.79
N ARG A 246 -23.79 22.81 -9.23
CA ARG A 246 -24.85 21.89 -8.76
C ARG A 246 -24.54 20.42 -9.03
N GLY A 247 -23.95 20.11 -10.18
CA GLY A 247 -23.62 18.73 -10.49
C GLY A 247 -22.41 18.20 -9.70
N LEU A 248 -21.45 19.05 -9.37
CA LEU A 248 -20.34 18.68 -8.47
C LEU A 248 -20.84 18.48 -7.04
N VAL A 249 -21.76 19.34 -6.57
CA VAL A 249 -22.47 19.13 -5.29
C VAL A 249 -23.23 17.80 -5.30
N ALA A 250 -23.94 17.48 -6.39
CA ALA A 250 -24.63 16.20 -6.52
C ALA A 250 -23.68 14.99 -6.46
N ILE A 251 -22.50 15.07 -7.12
CA ILE A 251 -21.44 14.06 -6.99
C ILE A 251 -21.01 13.91 -5.52
N GLY A 252 -20.80 15.02 -4.81
CA GLY A 252 -20.43 15.03 -3.39
C GLY A 252 -21.51 14.42 -2.49
N VAL A 253 -22.79 14.71 -2.75
CA VAL A 253 -23.92 14.11 -2.02
C VAL A 253 -23.98 12.61 -2.23
N ILE A 254 -23.84 12.13 -3.48
CA ILE A 254 -23.81 10.69 -3.76
C ILE A 254 -22.61 10.03 -3.07
N ALA A 255 -21.43 10.66 -3.11
CA ALA A 255 -20.25 10.16 -2.44
C ALA A 255 -20.47 10.06 -0.92
N ALA A 256 -21.10 11.05 -0.29
CA ALA A 256 -21.43 11.04 1.13
C ALA A 256 -22.42 9.92 1.50
N ILE A 257 -23.44 9.68 0.66
CA ILE A 257 -24.38 8.56 0.85
C ILE A 257 -23.63 7.22 0.82
N VAL A 258 -22.78 7.01 -0.18
CA VAL A 258 -21.98 5.77 -0.29
C VAL A 258 -20.97 5.64 0.86
N ALA A 259 -20.42 6.74 1.34
CA ALA A 259 -19.48 6.77 2.47
C ALA A 259 -20.16 6.66 3.85
N THR A 260 -21.50 6.68 3.93
CA THR A 260 -22.21 6.68 5.22
C THR A 260 -21.90 5.44 6.07
N PRO A 261 -21.91 4.19 5.55
CA PRO A 261 -21.50 3.03 6.34
C PRO A 261 -20.06 3.11 6.86
N TYR A 262 -19.12 3.64 6.07
CA TYR A 262 -17.76 3.90 6.54
C TYR A 262 -17.74 4.90 7.70
N GLY A 263 -18.52 5.99 7.62
CA GLY A 263 -18.63 6.97 8.70
C GLY A 263 -19.16 6.36 10.00
N ILE A 264 -20.18 5.50 9.91
CA ILE A 264 -20.71 4.74 11.06
C ILE A 264 -19.61 3.83 11.63
N HIS A 265 -18.91 3.07 10.77
CA HIS A 265 -17.81 2.21 11.21
C HIS A 265 -16.68 3.01 11.89
N GLN A 266 -16.29 4.14 11.32
CA GLN A 266 -15.27 5.01 11.92
C GLN A 266 -15.70 5.57 13.28
N SER A 267 -17.00 5.81 13.51
CA SER A 267 -17.46 6.16 14.85
C SER A 267 -17.21 5.05 15.88
N ILE A 268 -17.32 3.78 15.48
CA ILE A 268 -16.99 2.64 16.35
C ILE A 268 -15.48 2.61 16.63
N VAL A 269 -14.68 2.80 15.58
CA VAL A 269 -13.21 2.83 15.68
C VAL A 269 -12.73 3.96 16.59
N VAL A 270 -13.25 5.18 16.43
CA VAL A 270 -12.85 6.35 17.22
C VAL A 270 -13.20 6.20 18.70
N ASN A 271 -14.30 5.51 19.01
CA ASN A 271 -14.73 5.24 20.39
C ASN A 271 -14.04 4.01 20.99
N HIS A 272 -13.18 3.30 20.24
CA HIS A 272 -12.46 2.15 20.77
C HIS A 272 -11.36 2.60 21.75
N PRO A 273 -11.17 1.94 22.91
CA PRO A 273 -10.18 2.35 23.92
C PRO A 273 -8.75 2.46 23.39
N ALA A 274 -8.39 1.62 22.41
CA ALA A 274 -7.06 1.63 21.79
C ALA A 274 -6.86 2.70 20.68
N TYR A 275 -7.88 3.51 20.37
CA TYR A 275 -7.83 4.45 19.23
C TYR A 275 -6.77 5.54 19.39
N ALA A 276 -6.61 6.10 20.59
CA ALA A 276 -5.60 7.13 20.85
C ALA A 276 -4.18 6.59 20.58
N GLY A 277 -3.87 5.40 21.10
CA GLY A 277 -2.59 4.74 20.85
C GLY A 277 -2.38 4.38 19.37
N LEU A 278 -3.46 4.00 18.66
CA LEU A 278 -3.41 3.75 17.23
C LEU A 278 -3.04 5.03 16.44
N LEU A 279 -3.64 6.18 16.77
CA LEU A 279 -3.34 7.45 16.10
C LEU A 279 -1.87 7.86 16.25
N GLU A 280 -1.31 7.70 17.45
CA GLU A 280 0.12 7.93 17.70
C GLU A 280 0.97 7.04 16.80
N ARG A 281 0.68 5.72 16.78
CA ARG A 281 1.40 4.73 15.96
C ARG A 281 1.29 4.97 14.45
N PHE A 282 0.20 5.59 13.99
CA PHE A 282 0.04 6.03 12.59
C PHE A 282 0.92 7.22 12.20
N GLY A 283 1.73 7.76 13.12
CA GLY A 283 2.64 8.88 12.84
C GLY A 283 1.93 10.22 12.84
N LEU A 284 0.94 10.39 13.72
CA LEU A 284 0.28 11.66 13.94
C LEU A 284 1.26 12.63 14.63
N VAL A 285 1.63 13.71 13.95
CA VAL A 285 2.57 14.71 14.48
C VAL A 285 1.90 16.07 14.60
N HIS A 286 1.99 16.70 15.77
CA HIS A 286 1.46 18.04 16.01
C HIS A 286 2.38 19.10 15.41
N THR A 287 1.90 19.80 14.39
CA THR A 287 2.66 20.88 13.73
C THR A 287 1.74 21.76 12.89
N ARG A 288 2.13 23.03 12.74
CA ARG A 288 1.55 23.98 11.76
C ARG A 288 2.61 24.48 10.78
N ALA A 289 3.74 23.77 10.66
CA ALA A 289 4.74 24.10 9.67
C ALA A 289 4.19 23.82 8.26
N PRO A 290 4.35 24.73 7.28
CA PRO A 290 3.98 24.46 5.91
C PRO A 290 4.88 23.39 5.30
N ILE A 291 4.30 22.55 4.46
CA ILE A 291 5.00 21.48 3.73
C ILE A 291 4.99 21.83 2.24
N TRP A 292 6.19 21.88 1.67
CA TRP A 292 6.41 22.29 0.29
C TRP A 292 7.41 21.39 -0.42
N GLY A 293 7.21 21.14 -1.71
CA GLY A 293 8.10 20.30 -2.52
C GLY A 293 8.07 20.68 -3.99
N VAL A 294 9.15 20.34 -4.72
CA VAL A 294 9.34 20.73 -6.13
C VAL A 294 8.17 20.30 -7.02
N TRP A 295 7.62 19.11 -6.80
CA TRP A 295 6.50 18.59 -7.58
C TRP A 295 5.18 19.32 -7.30
N LEU A 296 4.99 19.82 -6.08
CA LEU A 296 3.85 20.68 -5.76
C LEU A 296 3.98 22.04 -6.48
N THR A 297 5.18 22.64 -6.46
CA THR A 297 5.47 23.87 -7.23
C THR A 297 5.19 23.66 -8.72
N ALA A 298 5.68 22.55 -9.29
CA ALA A 298 5.48 22.22 -10.68
C ALA A 298 3.98 22.07 -11.00
N LEU A 299 3.22 21.37 -10.16
CA LEU A 299 1.78 21.17 -10.33
C LEU A 299 0.99 22.48 -10.22
N LEU A 300 1.37 23.38 -9.31
CA LEU A 300 0.76 24.71 -9.18
C LEU A 300 1.08 25.62 -10.37
N ALA A 301 2.34 25.67 -10.81
CA ALA A 301 2.74 26.40 -12.01
C ALA A 301 1.93 25.91 -13.23
N ILE A 302 1.81 24.61 -13.38
CA ILE A 302 0.94 23.94 -14.35
C ILE A 302 -0.50 24.45 -14.24
N GLY A 303 -1.10 24.41 -13.05
CA GLY A 303 -2.48 24.84 -12.81
C GLY A 303 -2.73 26.31 -13.16
N CYS A 304 -1.72 27.18 -12.99
CA CYS A 304 -1.81 28.61 -13.28
C CYS A 304 -1.56 28.95 -14.75
N PHE A 305 -0.63 28.27 -15.43
CA PHE A 305 -0.18 28.63 -16.78
C PHE A 305 -0.78 27.79 -17.93
N ALA A 306 -1.42 26.66 -17.61
CA ALA A 306 -2.14 25.84 -18.58
C ALA A 306 -3.46 26.40 -19.21
N PRO A 307 -4.16 27.45 -18.69
CA PRO A 307 -5.49 27.85 -19.18
C PRO A 307 -5.57 28.11 -20.69
N LYS A 308 -4.48 28.60 -21.30
CA LYS A 308 -4.45 29.01 -22.71
C LYS A 308 -4.56 27.85 -23.71
N ARG A 309 -4.49 26.58 -23.28
CA ARG A 309 -4.39 25.43 -24.22
C ARG A 309 -5.40 24.30 -24.00
N ILE A 310 -6.01 24.18 -22.82
CA ILE A 310 -6.81 23.00 -22.44
C ILE A 310 -8.32 23.30 -22.45
N GLY A 311 -8.74 24.50 -22.88
CA GLY A 311 -10.15 24.88 -22.88
C GLY A 311 -10.78 24.74 -21.49
N ARG A 312 -12.08 24.44 -21.41
CA ARG A 312 -12.80 24.39 -20.12
C ARG A 312 -12.24 23.38 -19.12
N GLN A 313 -11.48 22.37 -19.56
CA GLN A 313 -10.86 21.39 -18.66
C GLN A 313 -9.73 21.97 -17.79
N TRP A 314 -9.19 23.17 -18.10
CA TRP A 314 -8.14 23.79 -17.29
C TRP A 314 -8.58 23.99 -15.83
N ILE A 315 -9.88 24.24 -15.59
CA ILE A 315 -10.42 24.45 -14.25
C ILE A 315 -10.26 23.22 -13.35
N LEU A 316 -10.33 22.00 -13.92
CA LEU A 316 -10.08 20.77 -13.19
C LEU A 316 -8.59 20.60 -12.86
N VAL A 317 -7.70 20.94 -13.79
CA VAL A 317 -6.24 20.92 -13.56
C VAL A 317 -5.86 21.88 -12.44
N THR A 318 -6.39 23.11 -12.46
CA THR A 318 -6.19 24.09 -11.39
C THR A 318 -6.77 23.59 -10.07
N ALA A 319 -7.95 22.97 -10.07
CA ALA A 319 -8.53 22.39 -8.87
C ALA A 319 -7.68 21.25 -8.29
N LEU A 320 -7.14 20.35 -9.12
CA LEU A 320 -6.21 19.30 -8.70
C LEU A 320 -4.94 19.90 -8.08
N ALA A 321 -4.38 20.93 -8.69
CA ALA A 321 -3.16 21.57 -8.19
C ALA A 321 -3.37 22.22 -6.80
N TRP A 322 -4.46 22.99 -6.64
CA TRP A 322 -4.81 23.59 -5.36
C TRP A 322 -5.23 22.55 -4.32
N ALA A 323 -5.94 21.48 -4.74
CA ALA A 323 -6.24 20.37 -3.84
C ALA A 323 -4.97 19.73 -3.31
N GLY A 324 -3.97 19.49 -4.17
CA GLY A 324 -2.64 19.03 -3.76
C GLY A 324 -1.99 19.94 -2.72
N ALA A 325 -2.05 21.26 -2.90
CA ALA A 325 -1.52 22.21 -1.93
C ALA A 325 -2.26 22.14 -0.59
N ILE A 326 -3.60 22.09 -0.62
CA ILE A 326 -4.46 22.06 0.57
C ILE A 326 -4.26 20.77 1.36
N VAL A 327 -4.32 19.60 0.72
CA VAL A 327 -4.21 18.32 1.45
C VAL A 327 -2.80 18.09 2.01
N MET A 328 -1.77 18.55 1.29
CA MET A 328 -0.38 18.52 1.78
C MET A 328 -0.16 19.46 2.97
N ASN A 329 -0.99 20.50 3.10
CA ASN A 329 -0.91 21.51 4.14
C ASN A 329 -2.12 21.49 5.09
N GLN A 330 -2.82 20.36 5.19
CA GLN A 330 -4.03 20.24 6.03
C GLN A 330 -3.74 20.54 7.50
N GLN A 331 -2.50 20.28 7.96
CA GLN A 331 -2.00 20.60 9.30
C GLN A 331 -2.02 22.09 9.64
N LEU A 332 -2.02 22.99 8.64
CA LEU A 332 -2.19 24.42 8.90
C LEU A 332 -3.56 24.73 9.52
N LEU A 333 -4.57 23.92 9.21
CA LEU A 333 -5.92 24.03 9.75
C LEU A 333 -6.12 23.13 10.98
N THR A 334 -5.69 21.87 10.89
CA THR A 334 -5.96 20.86 11.92
C THR A 334 -4.94 20.90 13.08
N GLY A 335 -3.78 21.50 12.88
CA GLY A 335 -2.65 21.45 13.83
C GLY A 335 -1.92 20.12 13.87
N VAL A 336 -2.27 19.19 12.97
CA VAL A 336 -1.81 17.80 12.98
C VAL A 336 -1.49 17.36 11.56
N THR A 337 -0.33 16.74 11.34
CA THR A 337 0.01 16.09 10.08
C THR A 337 -0.12 14.57 10.17
N ILE A 338 -0.55 13.95 9.08
CA ILE A 338 -0.64 12.50 8.93
C ILE A 338 0.13 12.16 7.65
N VAL A 339 1.32 11.57 7.82
CA VAL A 339 2.15 10.93 6.77
C VAL A 339 2.07 11.65 5.40
N PRO A 340 2.49 12.93 5.32
CA PRO A 340 2.24 13.80 4.17
C PRO A 340 2.87 13.29 2.86
N HIS A 341 3.91 12.46 2.96
CA HIS A 341 4.58 11.87 1.81
C HIS A 341 3.68 10.94 0.99
N HIS A 342 2.59 10.41 1.54
CA HIS A 342 1.59 9.65 0.78
C HIS A 342 0.86 10.51 -0.26
N TYR A 343 0.49 11.76 0.07
CA TYR A 343 -0.04 12.71 -0.91
C TYR A 343 0.99 13.02 -2.01
N HIS A 344 2.25 13.13 -1.61
CA HIS A 344 3.33 13.46 -2.51
C HIS A 344 3.57 12.36 -3.53
N TRP A 345 3.84 11.13 -3.06
CA TRP A 345 4.26 10.02 -3.90
C TRP A 345 3.13 9.43 -4.75
N TYR A 346 1.89 9.44 -4.27
CA TYR A 346 0.81 8.76 -4.99
C TYR A 346 -0.09 9.69 -5.81
N PHE A 347 -0.06 11.01 -5.56
CA PHE A 347 -0.97 11.95 -6.23
C PHE A 347 -0.25 13.13 -6.86
N ILE A 348 0.47 13.94 -6.07
CA ILE A 348 1.05 15.20 -6.54
C ILE A 348 2.15 14.95 -7.57
N HIS A 349 3.15 14.13 -7.24
CA HIS A 349 4.24 13.85 -8.16
C HIS A 349 3.76 13.10 -9.41
N PRO A 350 2.90 12.06 -9.34
CA PRO A 350 2.34 11.40 -10.53
C PRO A 350 1.56 12.35 -11.45
N LEU A 351 0.71 13.22 -10.88
CA LEU A 351 -0.03 14.21 -11.66
C LEU A 351 0.90 15.25 -12.30
N ALA A 352 1.90 15.74 -11.55
CA ALA A 352 2.87 16.69 -12.07
C ALA A 352 3.64 16.11 -13.27
N VAL A 353 4.20 14.91 -13.14
CA VAL A 353 4.92 14.23 -14.25
C VAL A 353 4.00 14.00 -15.44
N ALA A 354 2.80 13.46 -15.20
CA ALA A 354 1.84 13.21 -16.26
C ALA A 354 1.51 14.51 -17.03
N PHE A 355 1.26 15.61 -16.32
CA PHE A 355 0.93 16.90 -16.92
C PHE A 355 2.12 17.56 -17.62
N VAL A 356 3.33 17.45 -17.08
CA VAL A 356 4.55 17.90 -17.76
C VAL A 356 4.67 17.18 -19.11
N ILE A 357 4.58 15.85 -19.15
CA ILE A 357 4.71 15.08 -20.39
C ILE A 357 3.59 15.43 -21.38
N LEU A 358 2.36 15.51 -20.87
CA LEU A 358 1.17 15.76 -21.68
C LEU A 358 1.20 17.11 -22.42
N TRP A 359 1.91 18.11 -21.89
CA TRP A 359 1.98 19.43 -22.51
C TRP A 359 3.35 19.80 -23.07
N ALA A 360 4.44 19.42 -22.41
CA ALA A 360 5.79 19.65 -22.94
C ALA A 360 6.04 18.77 -24.17
N GLY A 361 5.56 17.52 -24.18
CA GLY A 361 5.76 16.57 -25.27
C GLY A 361 5.27 17.10 -26.63
N PRO A 362 3.99 17.50 -26.75
CA PRO A 362 3.45 18.10 -27.97
C PRO A 362 4.19 19.37 -28.41
N LEU A 363 4.67 20.19 -27.47
CA LEU A 363 5.42 21.41 -27.81
C LEU A 363 6.80 21.09 -28.35
N ALA A 364 7.50 20.14 -27.73
CA ALA A 364 8.77 19.63 -28.24
C ALA A 364 8.55 19.05 -29.65
N GLN A 365 7.51 18.26 -29.83
CA GLN A 365 7.13 17.71 -31.14
C GLN A 365 6.82 18.80 -32.16
N GLU A 366 6.11 19.87 -31.78
CA GLU A 366 5.83 21.01 -32.65
C GLU A 366 7.09 21.78 -33.03
N ARG A 367 8.06 21.95 -32.13
CA ARG A 367 9.34 22.60 -32.44
C ARG A 367 10.19 21.77 -33.40
N ILE A 368 10.22 20.45 -33.20
CA ILE A 368 11.00 19.54 -34.04
C ILE A 368 10.26 19.24 -35.37
N ARG A 369 8.96 19.57 -35.48
CA ARG A 369 8.12 19.25 -36.66
C ARG A 369 8.65 19.78 -37.99
N HIS A 370 9.44 20.86 -37.96
CA HIS A 370 10.03 21.46 -39.16
C HIS A 370 11.24 20.64 -39.67
N HIS A 371 11.81 19.79 -38.81
CA HIS A 371 12.96 18.95 -39.11
C HIS A 371 12.59 17.47 -39.28
N LEU A 372 11.36 17.08 -38.97
CA LEU A 372 10.91 15.69 -38.95
C LEU A 372 9.65 15.47 -39.81
N PRO A 373 9.64 14.48 -40.73
CA PRO A 373 8.46 14.16 -41.53
C PRO A 373 7.20 13.89 -40.69
N HIS A 374 6.01 14.18 -41.20
CA HIS A 374 4.76 13.94 -40.46
C HIS A 374 4.61 12.49 -39.96
N ARG A 375 5.18 11.51 -40.67
CA ARG A 375 5.16 10.09 -40.30
C ARG A 375 5.99 9.77 -39.05
N THR A 376 7.02 10.56 -38.72
CA THR A 376 7.89 10.32 -37.55
C THR A 376 7.31 10.88 -36.25
N ARG A 377 6.17 11.58 -36.29
CA ARG A 377 5.48 12.09 -35.10
C ARG A 377 5.00 10.96 -34.18
N GLY A 378 4.46 9.88 -34.76
CA GLY A 378 4.08 8.69 -34.00
C GLY A 378 5.30 7.92 -33.46
N LEU A 379 6.44 8.03 -34.16
CA LEU A 379 7.68 7.35 -33.78
C LEU A 379 8.23 7.87 -32.45
N LEU A 380 8.22 9.19 -32.20
CA LEU A 380 8.67 9.74 -30.91
C LEU A 380 7.86 9.19 -29.73
N THR A 381 6.53 9.19 -29.84
CA THR A 381 5.68 8.62 -28.79
C THR A 381 5.93 7.12 -28.63
N ALA A 382 6.09 6.37 -29.73
CA ALA A 382 6.42 4.96 -29.69
C ALA A 382 7.78 4.69 -29.01
N ILE A 383 8.80 5.52 -29.28
CA ILE A 383 10.12 5.44 -28.63
C ILE A 383 9.98 5.68 -27.12
N ILE A 384 9.27 6.73 -26.69
CA ILE A 384 9.05 7.01 -25.26
C ILE A 384 8.33 5.83 -24.59
N LEU A 385 7.28 5.29 -25.22
CA LEU A 385 6.57 4.12 -24.72
C LEU A 385 7.50 2.91 -24.59
N LEU A 386 8.27 2.60 -25.63
CA LEU A 386 9.22 1.49 -25.63
C LEU A 386 10.27 1.67 -24.53
N MET A 387 10.85 2.87 -24.39
CA MET A 387 11.82 3.19 -23.34
C MET A 387 11.21 3.02 -21.95
N CYS A 388 9.97 3.50 -21.71
CA CYS A 388 9.31 3.37 -20.41
C CYS A 388 9.06 1.89 -20.05
N PHE A 389 8.58 1.09 -21.00
CA PHE A 389 8.35 -0.35 -20.75
C PHE A 389 9.66 -1.13 -20.62
N ALA A 390 10.67 -0.85 -21.44
CA ALA A 390 12.00 -1.45 -21.30
C ALA A 390 12.61 -1.11 -19.94
N TRP A 391 12.45 0.14 -19.48
CA TRP A 391 12.86 0.57 -18.17
C TRP A 391 12.12 -0.17 -17.05
N GLY A 392 10.80 -0.29 -17.15
CA GLY A 392 10.00 -1.02 -16.18
C GLY A 392 10.38 -2.50 -16.11
N VAL A 393 10.63 -3.15 -17.26
CA VAL A 393 11.14 -4.54 -17.32
C VAL A 393 12.49 -4.64 -16.62
N LYS A 394 13.44 -3.75 -16.95
CA LYS A 394 14.75 -3.71 -16.30
C LYS A 394 14.62 -3.58 -14.78
N LEU A 395 13.82 -2.63 -14.29
CA LEU A 395 13.63 -2.42 -12.86
C LEU A 395 13.07 -3.67 -12.16
N GLN A 396 12.03 -4.29 -12.72
CA GLN A 396 11.42 -5.49 -12.14
C GLN A 396 12.39 -6.69 -12.14
N VAL A 397 13.19 -6.86 -13.20
CA VAL A 397 14.22 -7.90 -13.29
C VAL A 397 15.34 -7.66 -12.28
N ASP A 398 15.83 -6.43 -12.16
CA ASP A 398 16.89 -6.08 -11.22
C ASP A 398 16.41 -6.23 -9.77
N SER A 399 15.17 -5.81 -9.48
CA SER A 399 14.55 -5.98 -8.15
C SER A 399 14.38 -7.46 -7.81
N TYR A 400 13.93 -8.29 -8.78
CA TYR A 400 13.88 -9.73 -8.61
C TYR A 400 15.27 -10.30 -8.27
N ARG A 401 16.30 -9.93 -9.05
CA ARG A 401 17.67 -10.40 -8.80
C ARG A 401 18.19 -9.98 -7.43
N ALA A 402 17.90 -8.76 -7.00
CA ALA A 402 18.32 -8.23 -5.70
C ALA A 402 17.67 -8.97 -4.52
N GLN A 403 16.46 -9.51 -4.69
CA GLN A 403 15.74 -10.22 -3.63
C GLN A 403 15.64 -11.75 -3.86
N ARG A 404 16.29 -12.25 -4.91
CA ARG A 404 16.19 -13.65 -5.37
C ARG A 404 16.57 -14.64 -4.28
N GLU A 405 17.68 -14.39 -3.58
CA GLU A 405 18.18 -15.29 -2.54
C GLU A 405 17.23 -15.32 -1.34
N GLN A 406 16.80 -14.15 -0.85
CA GLN A 406 15.84 -14.05 0.26
C GLN A 406 14.53 -14.83 -0.04
N TRP A 407 13.93 -14.60 -1.20
CA TRP A 407 12.67 -15.29 -1.58
C TRP A 407 12.88 -16.73 -2.03
N GLY A 408 14.08 -17.09 -2.44
CA GLY A 408 14.51 -18.45 -2.70
C GLY A 408 14.61 -19.27 -1.42
N GLU A 409 15.27 -18.73 -0.38
CA GLU A 409 15.33 -19.33 0.94
C GLU A 409 13.95 -19.40 1.60
N ALA A 410 13.09 -18.39 1.38
CA ALA A 410 11.70 -18.44 1.85
C ALA A 410 10.93 -19.65 1.31
N GLN A 411 11.25 -20.18 0.11
CA GLN A 411 10.59 -21.38 -0.42
C GLN A 411 10.76 -22.61 0.49
N ARG A 412 11.82 -22.67 1.29
CA ARG A 412 12.03 -23.77 2.24
C ARG A 412 10.96 -23.83 3.33
N ALA A 413 10.28 -22.71 3.60
CA ALA A 413 9.16 -22.68 4.54
C ALA A 413 7.86 -23.25 3.96
N ALA A 414 7.79 -23.57 2.67
CA ALA A 414 6.55 -24.02 2.03
C ALA A 414 5.98 -25.29 2.68
N GLY A 415 6.84 -26.23 3.04
CA GLY A 415 6.44 -27.48 3.70
C GLY A 415 5.72 -27.24 5.02
N VAL A 416 6.34 -26.44 5.91
CA VAL A 416 5.75 -26.14 7.21
C VAL A 416 4.51 -25.25 7.11
N LEU A 417 4.46 -24.30 6.18
CA LEU A 417 3.28 -23.46 5.96
C LEU A 417 2.09 -24.28 5.45
N ALA A 418 2.32 -25.23 4.54
CA ALA A 418 1.29 -26.17 4.09
C ALA A 418 0.81 -27.07 5.25
N PHE A 419 1.71 -27.48 6.15
CA PHE A 419 1.34 -28.23 7.35
C PHE A 419 0.49 -27.40 8.32
N LEU A 420 0.83 -26.13 8.53
CA LEU A 420 0.04 -25.19 9.34
C LEU A 420 -1.36 -24.93 8.73
N ASP A 421 -1.51 -25.01 7.41
CA ASP A 421 -2.82 -24.85 6.74
C ASP A 421 -3.72 -26.11 6.83
N SER A 422 -3.18 -27.21 7.37
CA SER A 422 -3.91 -28.47 7.53
C SER A 422 -5.06 -28.34 8.52
N PRO A 423 -6.16 -29.10 8.35
CA PRO A 423 -7.33 -29.05 9.25
C PRO A 423 -6.99 -29.23 10.74
N ALA A 424 -5.90 -29.91 11.07
CA ALA A 424 -5.49 -30.14 12.45
C ALA A 424 -4.96 -28.88 13.18
N LEU A 425 -4.49 -27.88 12.43
CA LEU A 425 -3.84 -26.67 12.95
C LEU A 425 -4.51 -25.36 12.53
N ARG A 426 -5.62 -25.43 11.77
CA ARG A 426 -6.40 -24.23 11.41
C ARG A 426 -6.82 -23.47 12.66
N GLU A 427 -6.70 -22.15 12.58
CA GLU A 427 -7.07 -21.20 13.64
C GLU A 427 -6.27 -21.32 14.95
N GLN A 428 -5.32 -22.25 15.03
CA GLN A 428 -4.40 -22.32 16.16
C GLN A 428 -3.46 -21.12 16.16
N THR A 429 -3.14 -20.63 17.36
CA THR A 429 -2.18 -19.54 17.54
C THR A 429 -0.78 -20.12 17.67
N VAL A 430 0.08 -19.81 16.71
CA VAL A 430 1.45 -20.30 16.63
C VAL A 430 2.40 -19.15 16.97
N TYR A 431 3.30 -19.37 17.91
CA TYR A 431 4.48 -18.52 18.04
C TYR A 431 5.50 -18.96 16.98
N VAL A 432 5.84 -18.05 16.09
CA VAL A 432 6.83 -18.27 15.04
C VAL A 432 8.00 -17.33 15.31
N GLN A 433 9.24 -17.78 15.13
CA GLN A 433 10.39 -16.90 15.21
C GLN A 433 10.65 -16.22 13.86
N ASP A 434 11.11 -14.97 13.87
CA ASP A 434 11.62 -14.22 12.71
C ASP A 434 10.55 -13.88 11.64
N GLU A 435 11.01 -13.61 10.40
CA GLU A 435 10.19 -13.14 9.26
C GLU A 435 9.07 -14.11 8.84
N LEU A 436 9.17 -15.39 9.24
CA LEU A 436 8.17 -16.39 8.94
C LEU A 436 6.80 -16.07 9.57
N GLN A 437 6.77 -15.29 10.67
CA GLN A 437 5.53 -14.82 11.29
C GLN A 437 4.58 -14.18 10.27
N GLU A 438 5.10 -13.30 9.40
CA GLU A 438 4.24 -12.60 8.44
C GLU A 438 3.76 -13.53 7.33
N LEU A 439 4.63 -14.44 6.86
CA LEU A 439 4.30 -15.44 5.84
C LEU A 439 3.27 -16.46 6.34
N THR A 440 3.31 -16.83 7.62
CA THR A 440 2.32 -17.74 8.24
C THR A 440 0.91 -17.21 8.07
N SER A 441 0.68 -15.92 8.28
CA SER A 441 -0.66 -15.32 8.14
C SER A 441 -1.10 -15.10 6.69
N VAL A 442 -0.18 -15.23 5.72
CA VAL A 442 -0.52 -15.19 4.29
C VAL A 442 -0.83 -16.58 3.75
N PHE A 443 0.05 -17.54 4.01
CA PHE A 443 0.08 -18.84 3.34
C PHE A 443 -0.48 -19.99 4.19
N SER A 444 -1.03 -19.71 5.36
CA SER A 444 -1.75 -20.69 6.19
C SER A 444 -2.95 -20.06 6.91
N ARG A 445 -3.85 -20.89 7.43
CA ARG A 445 -4.94 -20.49 8.37
C ARG A 445 -4.52 -20.45 9.83
N ALA A 446 -3.24 -20.63 10.13
CA ALA A 446 -2.77 -20.49 11.50
C ALA A 446 -2.74 -19.00 11.87
N ASN A 447 -3.18 -18.71 13.09
CA ASN A 447 -2.98 -17.41 13.69
C ASN A 447 -1.54 -17.30 14.16
N THR A 448 -0.96 -16.11 14.11
CA THR A 448 0.31 -15.81 14.72
C THR A 448 0.09 -15.00 15.99
N LEU A 449 0.90 -15.27 17.01
CA LEU A 449 0.85 -14.48 18.24
C LEU A 449 1.09 -12.98 17.94
N TYR A 450 1.95 -12.71 16.96
CA TYR A 450 2.39 -11.38 16.61
C TYR A 450 3.00 -11.33 15.19
N ALA A 451 2.97 -10.15 14.58
CA ALA A 451 3.74 -9.77 13.39
C ALA A 451 4.04 -8.26 13.38
N ASN A 452 5.13 -7.83 12.74
CA ASN A 452 5.66 -6.46 12.85
C ASN A 452 4.60 -5.39 12.50
N ASN A 453 3.79 -5.66 11.47
CA ASN A 453 2.82 -4.70 10.96
C ASN A 453 1.52 -4.59 11.80
N ILE A 454 1.35 -5.41 12.84
CA ILE A 454 0.21 -5.31 13.75
C ILE A 454 0.13 -3.94 14.45
N THR A 455 1.31 -3.34 14.67
CA THR A 455 1.51 -2.07 15.36
C THR A 455 0.85 -0.89 14.63
N ILE A 456 0.85 -0.89 13.30
CA ILE A 456 0.31 0.18 12.46
C ILE A 456 -1.12 -0.15 11.98
N GLY A 457 -1.49 -1.44 11.97
CA GLY A 457 -2.70 -1.91 11.31
C GLY A 457 -3.92 -2.18 12.20
N CYS A 458 -3.72 -2.38 13.51
CA CYS A 458 -4.74 -2.98 14.37
C CYS A 458 -5.03 -2.14 15.63
N LEU A 459 -6.28 -2.20 16.10
CA LEU A 459 -6.74 -1.56 17.33
C LEU A 459 -6.28 -2.33 18.58
N CYS A 460 -4.97 -2.31 18.84
CA CYS A 460 -4.33 -2.91 20.00
C CYS A 460 -3.85 -1.86 21.00
N SER A 461 -3.92 -2.18 22.30
CA SER A 461 -3.37 -1.31 23.35
C SER A 461 -1.84 -1.28 23.28
N GLN A 462 -1.24 -0.19 23.74
CA GLN A 462 0.23 -0.11 23.84
C GLN A 462 0.79 -1.14 24.82
N GLU A 463 0.07 -1.40 25.93
CA GLU A 463 0.41 -2.46 26.90
C GLU A 463 0.51 -3.83 26.24
N TRP A 464 -0.46 -4.18 25.39
CA TRP A 464 -0.45 -5.47 24.69
C TRP A 464 0.75 -5.60 23.74
N LEU A 465 1.06 -4.54 22.98
CA LEU A 465 2.23 -4.50 22.09
C LEU A 465 3.54 -4.63 22.88
N ARG A 466 3.65 -3.90 24.00
CA ARG A 466 4.78 -3.97 24.92
C ARG A 466 4.94 -5.38 25.48
N ASP A 467 3.88 -5.97 25.99
CA ASP A 467 3.93 -7.28 26.65
C ASP A 467 4.34 -8.38 25.68
N ILE A 468 3.88 -8.30 24.42
CA ILE A 468 4.32 -9.23 23.38
C ILE A 468 5.80 -9.03 23.02
N LEU A 469 6.26 -7.79 22.88
CA LEU A 469 7.67 -7.53 22.66
C LEU A 469 8.52 -8.10 23.80
N PHE A 470 8.07 -7.89 25.05
CA PHE A 470 8.76 -8.42 26.22
C PHE A 470 8.74 -9.95 26.25
N PHE A 471 7.63 -10.56 25.86
CA PHE A 471 7.53 -12.01 25.69
C PHE A 471 8.59 -12.53 24.70
N GLU A 472 8.69 -11.92 23.53
CA GLU A 472 9.66 -12.28 22.49
C GLU A 472 11.10 -12.12 22.97
N LEU A 473 11.44 -10.97 23.56
CA LEU A 473 12.79 -10.71 24.09
C LEU A 473 13.16 -11.69 25.21
N TRP A 474 12.20 -12.04 26.07
CA TRP A 474 12.39 -13.05 27.12
C TRP A 474 12.62 -14.45 26.52
N LEU A 475 11.87 -14.84 25.48
CA LEU A 475 12.11 -16.08 24.74
C LEU A 475 13.48 -16.11 24.07
N GLN A 476 13.95 -14.96 23.58
CA GLN A 476 15.30 -14.78 23.04
C GLN A 476 16.40 -14.74 24.12
N GLY A 477 16.03 -14.86 25.40
CA GLY A 477 16.95 -15.00 26.52
C GLY A 477 17.51 -13.69 27.03
N LEU A 478 16.92 -12.55 26.67
CA LEU A 478 17.30 -11.25 27.21
C LEU A 478 17.07 -11.24 28.73
N THR A 479 18.12 -10.98 29.51
CA THR A 479 18.01 -10.88 30.97
C THR A 479 17.65 -9.45 31.38
N PRO A 480 17.09 -9.22 32.59
CA PRO A 480 16.86 -7.85 33.08
C PRO A 480 18.14 -6.98 33.11
N ALA A 481 19.30 -7.57 33.40
CA ALA A 481 20.58 -6.85 33.42
C ALA A 481 21.06 -6.49 32.00
N ASP A 482 20.80 -7.35 31.01
CA ASP A 482 21.10 -7.04 29.61
C ASP A 482 20.14 -6.01 29.03
N ALA A 483 18.85 -6.09 29.39
CA ALA A 483 17.85 -5.11 28.98
C ALA A 483 18.21 -3.70 29.44
N GLU A 484 18.69 -3.54 30.67
CA GLU A 484 19.15 -2.24 31.20
C GLU A 484 20.23 -1.58 30.34
N LYS A 485 21.10 -2.37 29.73
CA LYS A 485 22.14 -1.87 28.81
C LYS A 485 21.59 -1.67 27.41
N ARG A 486 20.93 -2.70 26.86
CA ARG A 486 20.57 -2.79 25.45
C ARG A 486 19.38 -1.94 25.04
N PHE A 487 18.44 -1.68 25.96
CA PHE A 487 17.29 -0.82 25.69
C PHE A 487 17.71 0.63 25.43
N ALA A 488 18.84 1.07 25.99
CA ALA A 488 19.41 2.39 25.74
C ALA A 488 20.27 2.44 24.47
N THR A 489 20.68 1.29 23.92
CA THR A 489 21.59 1.17 22.79
C THR A 489 20.92 0.55 21.55
N ASP A 490 21.18 -0.72 21.29
CA ASP A 490 20.86 -1.44 20.06
C ASP A 490 19.38 -1.87 19.98
N LEU A 491 18.69 -2.00 21.12
CA LEU A 491 17.26 -2.33 21.16
C LEU A 491 16.35 -1.10 21.24
N ARG A 492 16.90 0.11 21.35
CA ARG A 492 16.11 1.35 21.45
C ARG A 492 15.20 1.56 20.25
N GLY A 493 15.75 1.39 19.05
CA GLY A 493 14.99 1.48 17.80
C GLY A 493 13.92 0.40 17.68
N LEU A 494 14.22 -0.82 18.15
CA LEU A 494 13.25 -1.91 18.20
C LEU A 494 12.09 -1.57 19.14
N LEU A 495 12.36 -1.14 20.38
CA LEU A 495 11.32 -0.73 21.34
C LEU A 495 10.38 0.32 20.74
N SER A 496 10.96 1.37 20.14
CA SER A 496 10.18 2.40 19.46
C SER A 496 9.33 1.80 18.34
N ALA A 497 9.92 1.05 17.42
CA ALA A 497 9.21 0.53 16.26
C ALA A 497 8.10 -0.47 16.64
N ARG A 498 8.28 -1.20 17.75
CA ARG A 498 7.38 -2.29 18.17
C ARG A 498 6.22 -1.82 19.03
N VAL A 499 6.41 -0.74 19.80
CA VAL A 499 5.37 -0.20 20.69
C VAL A 499 4.74 1.06 20.10
N HIS A 500 5.56 1.95 19.55
CA HIS A 500 5.14 3.26 19.02
C HIS A 500 5.12 3.33 17.50
N ALA A 501 5.46 2.23 16.81
CA ALA A 501 5.53 2.16 15.35
C ALA A 501 6.35 3.33 14.77
N ILE A 502 5.76 4.10 13.86
CA ILE A 502 6.44 5.19 13.15
C ILE A 502 6.42 6.52 13.91
N TYR A 503 5.83 6.60 15.11
CA TYR A 503 5.64 7.85 15.84
C TYR A 503 6.95 8.64 16.00
N TYR A 504 7.98 8.05 16.63
CA TYR A 504 9.26 8.73 16.85
C TYR A 504 10.07 8.96 15.58
N ARG A 505 9.87 8.11 14.56
CA ARG A 505 10.44 8.36 13.22
C ARG A 505 9.89 9.66 12.65
N GLU A 506 8.57 9.88 12.73
CA GLU A 506 7.93 11.08 12.18
C GLU A 506 8.12 12.31 13.08
N SER A 507 8.07 12.16 14.41
CA SER A 507 8.13 13.29 15.35
C SER A 507 9.55 13.73 15.69
N ALA A 508 10.51 12.80 15.73
CA ALA A 508 11.88 13.05 16.16
C ALA A 508 12.95 12.66 15.12
N GLY A 509 12.56 12.16 13.95
CA GLY A 509 13.44 11.89 12.83
C GLY A 509 14.17 10.55 12.87
N GLY A 510 13.83 9.65 13.80
CA GLY A 510 14.42 8.32 13.88
C GLY A 510 13.73 7.41 14.89
N TYR A 511 13.76 6.09 14.66
CA TYR A 511 13.21 5.11 15.61
C TYR A 511 14.03 5.05 16.92
N ASP A 512 15.32 5.35 16.87
CA ASP A 512 16.21 5.39 18.03
C ASP A 512 16.02 6.63 18.93
N ARG A 513 15.11 7.54 18.56
CA ARG A 513 14.85 8.80 19.27
C ARG A 513 13.80 8.70 20.37
N LEU A 514 13.42 7.49 20.79
CA LEU A 514 12.61 7.23 21.98
C LEU A 514 13.23 7.93 23.20
N PRO A 515 12.52 8.70 24.06
CA PRO A 515 13.12 9.41 25.20
C PRO A 515 13.76 8.49 26.25
N ASP A 516 14.78 8.98 26.96
CA ASP A 516 15.44 8.19 28.03
C ASP A 516 14.48 7.83 29.17
N THR A 517 13.51 8.69 29.49
CA THR A 517 12.48 8.43 30.50
C THR A 517 11.63 7.22 30.14
N GLU A 518 11.22 7.10 28.87
CA GLU A 518 10.49 5.95 28.34
C GLU A 518 11.37 4.69 28.39
N VAL A 519 12.64 4.80 27.98
CA VAL A 519 13.58 3.66 28.06
C VAL A 519 13.69 3.14 29.50
N GLN A 520 13.85 4.03 30.49
CA GLN A 520 13.93 3.65 31.91
C GLN A 520 12.63 3.02 32.42
N GLU A 521 11.48 3.50 31.95
CA GLU A 521 10.19 2.87 32.25
C GLU A 521 10.11 1.46 31.67
N ARG A 522 10.45 1.26 30.39
CA ARG A 522 10.46 -0.07 29.76
C ARG A 522 11.43 -1.03 30.42
N ILE A 523 12.56 -0.57 30.95
CA ILE A 523 13.49 -1.39 31.74
C ILE A 523 12.81 -1.91 33.02
N ARG A 524 12.11 -1.03 33.75
CA ARG A 524 11.38 -1.42 34.97
C ARG A 524 10.27 -2.42 34.66
N GLU A 525 9.43 -2.12 33.69
CA GLU A 525 8.32 -2.99 33.31
C GLU A 525 8.81 -4.34 32.77
N TYR A 526 9.92 -4.38 32.04
CA TYR A 526 10.50 -5.63 31.57
C TYR A 526 11.00 -6.49 32.72
N ARG A 527 11.61 -5.89 33.75
CA ARG A 527 12.02 -6.59 34.98
C ARG A 527 10.81 -7.24 35.67
N ASP A 528 9.72 -6.47 35.80
CA ASP A 528 8.48 -6.96 36.40
C ASP A 528 7.87 -8.09 35.56
N TYR A 529 7.88 -7.95 34.24
CA TYR A 529 7.43 -8.98 33.30
C TYR A 529 8.23 -10.28 33.44
N VAL A 530 9.56 -10.20 33.48
CA VAL A 530 10.43 -11.37 33.63
C VAL A 530 10.17 -12.09 34.96
N ALA A 531 9.85 -11.35 36.03
CA ALA A 531 9.51 -11.92 37.34
C ALA A 531 8.17 -12.69 37.37
N LEU A 532 7.27 -12.50 36.39
CA LEU A 532 5.99 -13.22 36.33
C LEU A 532 6.19 -14.75 36.29
N PRO A 533 5.35 -15.54 36.99
CA PRO A 533 5.36 -16.99 36.84
C PRO A 533 5.09 -17.42 35.39
N LEU A 534 5.65 -18.55 34.95
CA LEU A 534 5.46 -19.08 33.59
C LEU A 534 3.97 -19.23 33.22
N ALA A 535 3.15 -19.68 34.16
CA ALA A 535 1.70 -19.82 33.96
C ALA A 535 1.03 -18.47 33.65
N ALA A 536 1.43 -17.39 34.32
CA ALA A 536 0.92 -16.06 34.04
C ALA A 536 1.34 -15.57 32.65
N LYS A 537 2.60 -15.79 32.25
CA LYS A 537 3.07 -15.47 30.89
C LYS A 537 2.28 -16.23 29.80
N ARG A 538 2.02 -17.53 30.02
CA ARG A 538 1.18 -18.36 29.12
C ARG A 538 -0.28 -17.90 29.06
N ALA A 539 -0.81 -17.37 30.16
CA ALA A 539 -2.16 -16.82 30.19
C ALA A 539 -2.25 -15.48 29.43
N LEU A 540 -1.23 -14.62 29.56
CA LEU A 540 -1.15 -13.35 28.82
C LEU A 540 -0.95 -13.55 27.31
N HIS A 541 -0.19 -14.57 26.93
CA HIS A 541 0.13 -14.88 25.54
C HIS A 541 -0.25 -16.32 25.23
N PRO A 542 -1.54 -16.61 25.07
CA PRO A 542 -1.96 -17.97 24.85
C PRO A 542 -1.60 -18.39 23.42
N MET A 543 -0.87 -19.50 23.32
CA MET A 543 -0.44 -20.10 22.06
C MET A 543 -0.59 -21.62 22.13
N ASP A 544 -0.87 -22.22 20.99
CA ASP A 544 -1.12 -23.65 20.82
C ASP A 544 0.12 -24.39 20.30
N ALA A 545 1.03 -23.68 19.62
CA ALA A 545 2.28 -24.26 19.13
C ALA A 545 3.43 -23.24 19.08
N ILE A 546 4.66 -23.76 19.02
CA ILE A 546 5.90 -23.01 18.83
C ILE A 546 6.60 -23.58 17.60
N LEU A 547 6.88 -22.72 16.62
CA LEU A 547 7.61 -23.01 15.39
C LEU A 547 9.00 -22.36 15.46
N LEU A 548 10.05 -23.17 15.35
CA LEU A 548 11.43 -22.68 15.37
C LEU A 548 12.22 -23.25 14.19
N PRO A 549 13.17 -22.46 13.64
CA PRO A 549 14.21 -22.99 12.78
C PRO A 549 15.04 -24.10 13.46
N VAL A 550 15.49 -25.06 12.68
CA VAL A 550 16.47 -26.07 13.10
C VAL A 550 17.77 -25.35 13.43
N GLY A 551 18.31 -25.62 14.64
CA GLY A 551 19.52 -24.96 15.12
C GLY A 551 19.29 -23.69 15.96
N SER A 552 18.04 -23.19 16.06
CA SER A 552 17.74 -22.06 16.94
C SER A 552 18.19 -22.30 18.38
N GLN A 553 18.81 -21.29 18.98
CA GLN A 553 19.30 -21.35 20.36
C GLN A 553 18.11 -21.52 21.32
N ARG A 554 18.05 -22.67 21.99
CA ARG A 554 17.01 -22.96 22.99
C ARG A 554 17.37 -22.33 24.33
N THR A 555 16.95 -21.09 24.53
CA THR A 555 17.11 -20.38 25.80
C THR A 555 16.38 -21.10 26.95
N PRO A 556 16.72 -20.84 28.23
CA PRO A 556 15.97 -21.40 29.35
C PRO A 556 14.46 -21.08 29.29
N ALA A 557 14.10 -19.86 28.90
CA ALA A 557 12.72 -19.42 28.72
C ALA A 557 11.98 -20.25 27.66
N LEU A 558 12.60 -20.42 26.48
CA LEU A 558 12.01 -21.19 25.39
C LEU A 558 11.87 -22.67 25.75
N ARG A 559 12.87 -23.26 26.41
CA ARG A 559 12.78 -24.65 26.92
C ARG A 559 11.64 -24.81 27.92
N ALA A 560 11.47 -23.86 28.83
CA ALA A 560 10.36 -23.88 29.79
C ALA A 560 9.01 -23.76 29.08
N MET A 561 8.89 -22.91 28.07
CA MET A 561 7.68 -22.79 27.26
C MET A 561 7.35 -24.05 26.46
N MET A 562 8.37 -24.78 25.99
CA MET A 562 8.21 -26.04 25.27
C MET A 562 8.01 -27.26 26.19
N GLN A 563 8.14 -27.10 27.51
CA GLN A 563 8.04 -28.21 28.45
C GLN A 563 6.64 -28.86 28.38
N GLY A 564 6.62 -30.18 28.14
CA GLY A 564 5.41 -30.96 27.95
C GLY A 564 4.81 -30.87 26.53
N GLY A 565 5.43 -30.12 25.62
CA GLY A 565 5.02 -30.05 24.22
C GLY A 565 5.43 -31.29 23.43
N VAL A 566 4.66 -31.61 22.39
CA VAL A 566 4.92 -32.74 21.49
C VAL A 566 5.41 -32.22 20.15
N LEU A 567 6.51 -32.77 19.64
CA LEU A 567 6.98 -32.47 18.28
C LEU A 567 5.99 -33.07 17.28
N VAL A 568 5.35 -32.22 16.47
CA VAL A 568 4.31 -32.63 15.50
C VAL A 568 4.72 -32.41 14.06
N TYR A 569 5.79 -31.66 13.82
CA TYR A 569 6.40 -31.44 12.51
C TYR A 569 7.90 -31.27 12.65
N GLU A 570 8.64 -31.86 11.72
CA GLU A 570 10.08 -31.69 11.57
C GLU A 570 10.44 -31.88 10.10
N ASP A 571 11.17 -30.93 9.55
CA ASP A 571 11.94 -31.06 8.32
C ASP A 571 13.39 -30.63 8.58
N ASP A 572 14.17 -30.43 7.51
CA ASP A 572 15.56 -29.99 7.59
C ASP A 572 15.72 -28.53 8.06
N VAL A 573 14.66 -27.72 8.03
CA VAL A 573 14.70 -26.28 8.27
C VAL A 573 13.91 -25.86 9.50
N TYR A 574 12.82 -26.53 9.83
CA TYR A 574 11.86 -26.14 10.85
C TYR A 574 11.39 -27.31 11.72
N ARG A 575 11.03 -26.98 12.95
CA ARG A 575 10.41 -27.88 13.91
C ARG A 575 9.23 -27.20 14.59
N LEU A 576 8.10 -27.90 14.67
CA LEU A 576 6.88 -27.42 15.32
C LEU A 576 6.56 -28.26 16.54
N TRP A 577 6.44 -27.62 17.70
CA TRP A 577 5.98 -28.25 18.94
C TRP A 577 4.59 -27.78 19.28
N ARG A 578 3.65 -28.73 19.38
CA ARG A 578 2.31 -28.49 19.92
C ARG A 578 2.39 -28.44 21.44
N LEU A 579 1.90 -27.36 22.02
CA LEU A 579 1.91 -27.16 23.47
C LEU A 579 0.73 -27.84 24.15
N PRO A 580 0.85 -28.22 25.44
CA PRO A 580 -0.30 -28.65 26.21
C PRO A 580 -1.31 -27.50 26.35
N PRO A 581 -2.62 -27.79 26.34
CA PRO A 581 -3.65 -26.77 26.47
C PRO A 581 -3.49 -26.01 27.80
N VAL A 582 -3.69 -24.70 27.76
CA VAL A 582 -3.74 -23.87 28.96
C VAL A 582 -5.08 -24.14 29.67
N HIS A 583 -5.04 -24.79 30.83
CA HIS A 583 -6.25 -25.05 31.64
C HIS A 583 -6.99 -23.74 31.94
N GLY A 584 -8.28 -23.67 31.61
CA GLY A 584 -9.13 -22.49 31.82
C GLY A 584 -9.72 -21.87 30.55
N ARG A 585 -9.44 -22.40 29.36
CA ARG A 585 -10.18 -22.10 28.13
C ARG A 585 -11.38 -23.06 28.00
N SER A 586 -12.56 -22.61 28.40
CA SER A 586 -13.86 -23.20 28.01
C SER A 586 -14.71 -22.13 27.35
#